data_AF-A0A2E7MX80-F1
#
_entry.id   AF-A0A2E7MX80-F1
#
_cell.length_a   1.000
_cell.length_b   1.000
_cell.length_c   1.000
_cell.angle_alpha   90.00
_cell.angle_beta   90.00
_cell.angle_gamma   90.00
#
_symmetry.space_group_name_H-M   'P 1'
#
loop_
_entity.id
_entity.type
_entity.pdbx_description
1 polymer ?
#
loop_
_entity_poly.entity_id
_entity_poly.type
_entity_poly.pdbx_seq_one_letter_code
_entity_poly.pdbx_strand_id
1 'polypeptide(L)' 'MWAVFYQEKPFNLKSANMLTNYPGPKYKKVSFSNPGHAHNLAKKLNDMFDSEAFAVYKLTDGEVVTEE' A
#
# COMPACT_ATOMS: atom_id res chain seq x y z
N MET A 1 1.21 -5.04 -12.85
CA MET A 1 1.46 -3.96 -11.85
C MET A 1 2.02 -4.60 -10.58
N TRP A 2 2.69 -3.86 -9.69
CA TRP A 2 3.16 -4.40 -8.40
C TRP A 2 2.50 -3.67 -7.25
N ALA A 3 2.21 -4.34 -6.15
CA ALA A 3 1.64 -3.71 -4.97
C ALA A 3 2.23 -4.29 -3.69
N VAL A 4 2.25 -3.50 -2.62
CA VAL A 4 2.66 -3.96 -1.29
C VAL A 4 1.42 -4.43 -0.53
N PHE A 5 1.46 -5.65 -0.03
CA PHE A 5 0.41 -6.25 0.78
C PHE A 5 0.91 -6.38 2.22
N TYR A 6 -0.01 -6.32 3.17
CA TYR A 6 0.27 -6.60 4.58
C TYR A 6 -0.50 -7.86 4.96
N GLN A 7 0.19 -8.89 5.46
CA GLN A 7 -0.44 -10.18 5.81
C GLN A 7 -1.34 -10.72 4.68
N GLU A 8 -0.80 -10.74 3.46
CA GLU A 8 -1.50 -11.22 2.26
C GLU A 8 -2.76 -10.44 1.86
N LYS A 9 -2.99 -9.26 2.46
CA LYS A 9 -4.13 -8.40 2.15
C LYS A 9 -3.69 -7.09 1.51
N PRO A 10 -4.43 -6.60 0.48
CA PRO A 10 -4.19 -5.28 -0.07
C PRO A 10 -4.57 -4.21 0.95
N PHE A 11 -3.83 -3.09 0.97
CA PHE A 11 -4.14 -1.94 1.83
C PHE A 11 -3.82 -0.63 1.11
N ASN A 12 -4.27 0.49 1.68
CA ASN A 12 -3.82 1.83 1.27
C ASN A 12 -3.21 2.54 2.47
N LEU A 13 -2.18 3.36 2.23
CA LEU A 13 -1.59 4.18 3.27
C LEU A 13 -2.48 5.39 3.53
N LYS A 14 -2.97 5.53 4.76
CA LYS A 14 -3.67 6.72 5.21
C LYS A 14 -2.66 7.67 5.86
N SER A 15 -2.53 8.88 5.30
CA SER A 15 -1.82 9.96 5.95
C SER A 15 -2.85 10.88 6.62
N ALA A 16 -2.74 11.03 7.94
CA ALA A 16 -3.56 11.92 8.74
C ALA A 16 -2.68 12.68 9.73
N ASN A 17 -3.03 13.93 10.01
CA ASN A 17 -2.41 14.73 11.07
C ASN A 17 -3.35 14.70 12.29
N MET A 18 -2.83 14.36 13.47
CA MET A 18 -3.64 14.27 14.70
C MET A 18 -4.03 15.64 15.27
N LEU A 19 -3.30 16.70 14.95
CA LEU A 19 -3.51 18.05 15.48
C LEU A 19 -4.41 18.92 14.59
N THR A 20 -4.36 18.70 13.27
CA THR A 20 -5.16 19.46 12.31
C THR A 20 -5.84 18.51 11.32
N ASN A 21 -7.16 18.66 11.16
CA ASN A 21 -7.93 17.84 10.23
C ASN A 21 -7.98 18.43 8.81
N TYR A 22 -7.14 19.45 8.54
CA TYR A 22 -7.09 20.15 7.26
C TYR A 22 -5.65 20.16 6.68
N PRO A 23 -5.46 19.75 5.41
CA PRO A 23 -6.45 19.06 4.56
C PRO A 23 -6.82 17.68 5.13
N GLY A 24 -8.03 17.20 4.81
CA GLY A 24 -8.52 15.91 5.31
C GLY A 24 -7.62 14.72 4.95
N PRO A 25 -7.85 13.53 5.53
CA PRO A 25 -7.00 12.37 5.37
C PRO A 25 -6.77 12.02 3.90
N LYS A 26 -5.51 11.88 3.50
CA LYS A 26 -5.13 11.52 2.13
C LYS A 26 -4.76 10.05 2.07
N TYR A 27 -5.32 9.35 1.09
CA TYR A 27 -4.99 7.96 0.82
C TYR A 27 -3.93 7.90 -0.28
N LYS A 28 -2.83 7.22 0.03
CA LYS A 28 -1.76 6.94 -0.92
C LYS A 28 -1.89 5.50 -1.39
N LYS A 29 -2.00 5.31 -2.70
CA LYS A 29 -1.95 4.00 -3.35
C LYS A 29 -0.57 3.37 -3.13
N VAL A 30 -0.55 2.08 -2.82
CA VAL A 30 0.67 1.27 -2.66
C VAL A 30 0.96 0.37 -3.87
N SER A 31 0.36 0.72 -5.01
CA SER A 31 0.58 0.09 -6.30
C SER A 31 1.57 0.90 -7.15
N PHE A 32 2.48 0.20 -7.83
CA PHE A 32 3.59 0.76 -8.59
C PHE A 32 3.72 0.10 -9.96
N SER A 33 4.15 0.89 -10.95
CA SER A 33 4.51 0.39 -12.28
C SER A 33 5.90 -0.24 -12.34
N ASN A 34 6.75 0.02 -11.33
CA ASN A 34 8.11 -0.54 -11.24
C ASN A 34 8.23 -1.37 -9.93
N PRO A 35 8.71 -2.63 -10.00
CA PRO A 35 8.88 -3.48 -8.82
C PRO A 35 9.84 -2.90 -7.77
N GLY A 36 10.89 -2.17 -8.19
CA GLY A 36 11.87 -1.58 -7.27
C GLY A 36 11.24 -0.59 -6.29
N HIS A 37 10.25 0.21 -6.73
CA HIS A 37 9.53 1.11 -5.83
C HIS A 37 8.67 0.35 -4.81
N ALA A 38 8.06 -0.77 -5.22
CA ALA A 38 7.29 -1.62 -4.33
C ALA A 38 8.19 -2.27 -3.27
N HIS A 39 9.35 -2.82 -3.68
CA HIS A 39 10.31 -3.42 -2.74
C HIS A 39 10.89 -2.40 -1.76
N ASN A 40 11.22 -1.18 -2.22
CA ASN A 40 11.69 -0.11 -1.35
C ASN A 40 10.63 0.28 -0.30
N LEU A 41 9.36 0.33 -0.69
CA LEU A 41 8.28 0.60 0.26
C LEU A 41 8.10 -0.55 1.25
N ALA A 42 8.05 -1.80 0.77
CA ALA A 42 7.89 -2.98 1.62
C ALA A 42 9.02 -3.06 2.67
N LYS A 43 10.27 -2.89 2.25
CA LYS A 43 11.43 -2.82 3.16
C LYS A 43 11.27 -1.71 4.20
N LYS A 44 10.94 -0.49 3.77
CA LYS A 44 10.74 0.64 4.69
C LYS A 44 9.65 0.38 5.73
N LEU A 45 8.56 -0.30 5.35
CA LEU A 45 7.46 -0.61 6.27
C LEU A 45 7.84 -1.75 7.23
N ASN A 46 8.50 -2.79 6.74
CA ASN A 46 9.06 -3.86 7.56
C ASN A 46 10.04 -3.29 8.61
N ASP A 47 10.96 -2.42 8.21
CA ASP A 47 11.91 -1.77 9.11
C ASP A 47 11.21 -0.85 10.14
N MET A 48 10.13 -0.15 9.74
CA MET A 48 9.39 0.79 10.59
C MET A 48 8.56 0.10 11.68
N PHE A 49 8.02 -1.09 11.38
CA PHE A 49 7.11 -1.82 12.26
C PHE A 49 7.73 -3.07 12.87
N ASP A 50 9.04 -3.27 12.70
CA ASP A 50 9.78 -4.47 13.12
C ASP A 50 9.04 -5.76 12.72
N SER A 51 8.76 -5.85 11.41
CA SER A 51 7.89 -6.87 10.85
C SER A 51 8.45 -7.40 9.54
N GLU A 52 8.01 -8.60 9.15
CA GLU A 52 8.27 -9.19 7.83
C GLU A 52 6.97 -9.36 7.02
N ALA A 53 5.85 -8.87 7.55
CA ALA A 53 4.52 -9.09 6.98
C ALA A 53 4.20 -8.22 5.76
N PHE A 54 5.05 -7.23 5.43
CA PHE A 54 4.91 -6.44 4.20
C PHE A 54 5.65 -7.11 3.04
N ALA A 55 4.90 -7.56 2.04
CA ALA A 55 5.44 -8.28 0.88
C ALA A 55 4.94 -7.68 -0.44
N VAL A 56 5.74 -7.85 -1.50
CA VAL A 56 5.42 -7.34 -2.84
C VAL A 56 4.70 -8.43 -3.63
N TYR A 57 3.52 -8.10 -4.15
CA TYR A 57 2.69 -8.94 -4.99
C TYR A 57 2.69 -8.41 -6.42
N LYS A 58 2.84 -9.31 -7.40
CA LYS A 58 2.62 -9.00 -8.82
C LYS A 58 1.13 -9.15 -9.12
N LEU A 59 0.49 -8.05 -9.52
CA LEU A 59 -0.89 -8.04 -9.98
C LEU A 59 -0.90 -8.38 -11.48
N THR A 60 -1.60 -9.45 -11.84
CA THR A 60 -1.72 -9.97 -13.21
C THR A 60 -3.03 -9.53 -13.85
N ASP A 61 -4.15 -10.06 -13.38
CA ASP A 61 -5.50 -9.74 -13.85
C ASP A 61 -6.39 -9.34 -12.67
N GLY A 62 -7.48 -8.65 -12.99
CA GLY A 62 -8.50 -8.24 -12.03
C GLY A 62 -9.89 -8.59 -12.54
N GLU A 63 -10.84 -8.58 -11.63
CA GLU A 63 -12.26 -8.77 -11.94
C GLU A 63 -12.92 -7.41 -12.18
N VAL A 64 -13.82 -7.35 -13.16
CA VAL A 64 -14.67 -6.17 -13.35
C VAL A 64 -15.74 -6.20 -12.27
N VAL A 65 -15.73 -5.19 -11.40
CA VAL A 65 -16.73 -5.00 -10.36
C VAL A 65 -17.59 -3.79 -10.73
N THR A 66 -18.90 -3.98 -10.82
CA THR A 66 -19.89 -2.92 -11.00
C THR A 66 -20.54 -2.60 -9.65
N GLU A 67 -20.83 -1.33 -9.39
CA GLU A 67 -21.68 -0.95 -8.25
C GLU A 67 -23.11 -1.45 -8.54
N GLU A 68 -23.70 -2.22 -7.61
CA GLU A 68 -25.13 -2.54 -7.61
C GLU A 68 -25.96 -1.40 -7.02
#